data_AF-A0A5T5I8Q6-F1
#
_entry.id   AF-A0A5T5I8Q6-F1
#
_cell.length_a   1.000
_cell.length_b   1.000
_cell.length_c   1.000
_cell.angle_alpha   90.00
_cell.angle_beta   90.00
_cell.angle_gamma   90.00
#
_symmetry.space_group_name_H-M   'P 1'
#
loop_
_entity.id
_entity.type
_entity.pdbx_description
1 polymer ?
#
loop_
_entity_poly.entity_id
_entity_poly.type
_entity_poly.pdbx_seq_one_letter_code
_entity_poly.pdbx_strand_id
1 'polypeptide(L)'
;MTTITKERIELFIKNPLENGLTRGEQMELARIALASLEREQIRREHAEWSDKTFGDVGPVGPLKHLSKEALETAAEHDDLSEWADMQFLLWDAQRRAGISDEQITLAMVEKLAVNKKREWPEPKDGEPRLHIKDQPSPVVPDEMATSDDMNLYQKSFAQGWNACRAAMINGGKS
;
A
#
# COMPACT_ATOMS: atom_id res chain seq x y z
N MET A 1 26.29 -11.02 4.49
CA MET A 1 26.12 -11.87 3.29
C MET A 1 27.06 -11.38 2.22
N THR A 2 27.79 -12.26 1.55
CA THR A 2 28.60 -11.92 0.36
C THR A 2 27.68 -11.79 -0.85
N THR A 3 27.47 -10.56 -1.34
CA THR A 3 26.64 -10.29 -2.51
C THR A 3 27.40 -10.67 -3.79
N ILE A 4 26.72 -11.33 -4.73
CA ILE A 4 27.28 -11.62 -6.05
C ILE A 4 27.56 -10.31 -6.80
N THR A 5 28.75 -10.15 -7.38
CA THR A 5 29.12 -8.93 -8.12
C THR A 5 28.74 -9.03 -9.59
N LYS A 6 28.71 -7.88 -10.28
CA LYS A 6 28.50 -7.83 -11.73
C LYS A 6 29.54 -8.67 -12.48
N GLU A 7 30.81 -8.57 -12.09
CA GLU A 7 31.93 -9.31 -12.70
C GLU A 7 31.76 -10.82 -12.52
N ARG A 8 31.24 -11.25 -11.35
CA ARG A 8 30.94 -12.66 -11.09
C ARG A 8 29.81 -13.18 -11.97
N ILE A 9 28.78 -12.37 -12.25
CA ILE A 9 27.70 -12.74 -13.17
C ILE A 9 28.20 -12.76 -14.62
N GLU A 10 29.02 -11.80 -15.03
CA GLU A 10 29.64 -11.82 -16.36
C GLU A 10 30.52 -13.05 -16.57
N LEU A 11 31.24 -13.49 -15.54
CA LEU A 11 32.01 -14.72 -15.57
C LEU A 11 31.10 -15.96 -15.69
N PHE A 12 29.98 -15.98 -14.96
CA PHE A 12 28.95 -17.03 -15.06
C PHE A 12 28.32 -17.10 -16.45
N ILE A 13 28.04 -15.94 -17.08
CA ILE A 13 27.59 -15.88 -18.47
C ILE A 13 28.64 -16.53 -19.39
N LYS A 14 29.93 -16.19 -19.24
CA LYS A 14 30.99 -16.76 -20.09
C LYS A 14 31.23 -18.26 -19.87
N ASN A 15 31.01 -18.74 -18.65
CA ASN A 15 31.30 -20.11 -18.24
C ASN A 15 30.03 -20.78 -17.70
N PRO A 16 29.19 -21.40 -18.57
CA PRO A 16 27.98 -22.08 -18.14
C PRO A 16 28.29 -23.17 -17.11
N LEU A 17 27.35 -23.38 -16.19
CA LEU A 17 27.42 -24.45 -15.20
C LEU A 17 26.73 -25.72 -15.71
N GLU A 18 27.34 -26.88 -15.44
CA GLU A 18 26.68 -28.18 -15.60
C GLU A 18 25.89 -28.52 -14.33
N ASN A 19 24.74 -27.87 -14.14
CA ASN A 19 23.94 -27.97 -12.92
C ASN A 19 22.47 -28.34 -13.19
N GLY A 20 22.16 -28.88 -14.37
CA GLY A 20 20.81 -29.24 -14.78
C GLY A 20 19.96 -28.09 -15.33
N LEU A 21 20.43 -26.83 -15.25
CA LEU A 21 19.79 -25.72 -15.94
C LEU A 21 20.20 -25.68 -17.41
N THR A 22 19.23 -25.46 -18.29
CA THR A 22 19.49 -25.16 -19.70
C THR A 22 20.27 -23.86 -19.84
N ARG A 23 20.95 -23.69 -20.97
CA ARG A 23 21.67 -22.44 -21.25
C ARG A 23 20.71 -21.23 -21.25
N GLY A 24 19.47 -21.40 -21.71
CA GLY A 24 18.45 -20.35 -21.67
C GLY A 24 18.11 -19.90 -20.24
N GLU A 25 17.87 -20.84 -19.33
CA GLU A 25 17.59 -20.55 -17.92
C GLU A 25 18.77 -19.87 -17.22
N GLN A 26 20.00 -20.30 -17.52
CA GLN A 26 21.20 -19.66 -16.98
C GLN A 26 21.33 -18.21 -17.46
N MET A 27 21.06 -17.95 -18.74
CA MET A 27 21.09 -16.59 -19.29
C MET A 27 19.99 -15.71 -18.68
N GLU A 28 18.80 -16.24 -18.46
CA GLU A 28 17.71 -15.48 -17.82
C GLU A 28 18.02 -15.16 -16.36
N LEU A 29 18.55 -16.12 -15.60
CA LEU A 29 19.00 -15.88 -14.23
C LEU A 29 20.06 -14.77 -14.17
N ALA A 30 21.04 -14.80 -15.09
CA ALA A 30 22.05 -13.76 -15.19
C ALA A 30 21.44 -12.40 -15.52
N ARG A 31 20.47 -12.34 -16.44
CA ARG A 31 19.76 -11.12 -16.83
C ARG A 31 19.03 -10.49 -15.65
N ILE A 32 18.28 -11.29 -14.89
CA ILE A 32 17.55 -10.84 -13.70
C ILE A 32 18.52 -10.32 -12.64
N ALA A 33 19.61 -11.05 -12.39
CA ALA A 33 20.61 -10.65 -11.40
C ALA A 33 21.31 -9.33 -11.79
N LEU A 34 21.68 -9.16 -13.06
CA LEU A 34 22.28 -7.92 -13.56
C LEU A 34 21.33 -6.72 -13.42
N ALA A 35 20.07 -6.87 -13.84
CA ALA A 35 19.07 -5.81 -13.71
C ALA A 35 18.82 -5.43 -12.24
N SER A 36 18.81 -6.42 -11.34
CA SER A 36 18.69 -6.18 -9.90
C SER A 36 19.89 -5.41 -9.34
N LEU A 37 21.12 -5.76 -9.75
CA LEU A 37 22.33 -5.06 -9.30
C LEU A 37 22.38 -3.62 -9.81
N GLU A 38 22.00 -3.37 -11.05
CA GLU A 38 21.95 -2.02 -11.62
C GLU A 38 20.95 -1.13 -10.88
N ARG A 39 19.74 -1.64 -10.63
CA ARG A 39 18.72 -0.92 -9.85
C ARG A 39 19.15 -0.63 -8.42
N GLU A 40 19.84 -1.58 -7.79
CA GLU A 40 20.37 -1.41 -6.44
C GLU A 40 21.53 -0.41 -6.39
N GLN A 41 22.39 -0.39 -7.42
CA GLN A 41 23.44 0.62 -7.55
C GLN A 41 22.84 2.04 -7.65
N ILE A 42 21.87 2.24 -8.55
CA ILE A 42 21.17 3.53 -8.71
C ILE A 42 20.54 3.98 -7.40
N ARG A 43 19.88 3.07 -6.67
CA ARG A 43 19.26 3.36 -5.38
C ARG A 43 20.28 3.82 -4.33
N ARG A 44 21.46 3.19 -4.28
CA ARG A 44 22.54 3.58 -3.35
C ARG A 44 23.14 4.93 -3.71
N GLU A 45 23.47 5.15 -4.97
CA GLU A 45 24.01 6.43 -5.44
C GLU A 45 23.02 7.58 -5.15
N HIS A 46 21.72 7.34 -5.36
CA HIS A 46 20.67 8.28 -4.98
C HIS A 46 20.64 8.54 -3.47
N ALA A 47 20.71 7.50 -2.63
CA ALA A 47 20.71 7.65 -1.17
C ALA A 47 21.93 8.46 -0.68
N GLU A 48 23.12 8.17 -1.20
CA GLU A 48 24.36 8.90 -0.89
C GLU A 48 24.26 10.38 -1.29
N TRP A 49 23.75 10.65 -2.50
CA TRP A 49 23.52 12.01 -2.96
C TRP A 49 22.49 12.74 -2.10
N SER A 50 21.37 12.08 -1.77
CA SER A 50 20.28 12.64 -0.94
C SER A 50 20.78 12.96 0.47
N ASP A 51 21.58 12.10 1.10
CA ASP A 51 22.18 12.36 2.41
C ASP A 51 23.16 13.52 2.37
N LYS A 52 23.99 13.60 1.32
CA LYS A 52 24.92 14.72 1.14
C LYS A 52 24.20 16.05 0.91
N THR A 53 23.07 16.03 0.22
CA THR A 53 22.36 17.25 -0.21
C THR A 53 21.40 17.76 0.86
N PHE A 54 20.65 16.87 1.50
CA PHE A 54 19.56 17.23 2.42
C PHE A 54 19.88 16.94 3.89
N GLY A 55 20.93 16.16 4.17
CA GLY A 55 21.32 15.78 5.52
C GLY A 55 20.33 14.82 6.19
N ASP A 56 20.32 14.85 7.52
CA ASP A 56 19.51 14.00 8.38
C ASP A 56 18.07 14.52 8.49
N VAL A 57 17.28 14.27 7.44
CA VAL A 57 15.84 14.56 7.39
C VAL A 57 15.02 13.28 7.40
N GLY A 58 13.82 13.36 7.98
CA GLY A 58 12.87 12.24 8.04
C GLY A 58 12.07 12.02 6.74
N PRO A 59 11.22 10.98 6.70
CA PRO A 59 10.54 10.55 5.48
C PRO A 59 9.40 11.48 5.00
N VAL A 60 8.94 12.40 5.84
CA VAL A 60 7.76 13.25 5.57
C VAL A 60 7.99 14.20 4.39
N GLY A 61 9.20 14.73 4.22
CA GLY A 61 9.56 15.62 3.11
C GLY A 61 9.40 14.93 1.76
N PRO A 62 10.12 13.81 1.52
CA PRO A 62 9.98 13.02 0.30
C PRO A 62 8.55 12.56 0.03
N LEU A 63 7.76 12.18 1.04
CA LEU A 63 6.35 11.79 0.84
C LEU A 63 5.45 12.95 0.40
N LYS A 64 5.67 14.15 0.93
CA LYS A 64 4.96 15.35 0.46
C LYS A 64 5.34 15.71 -0.97
N HIS A 65 6.60 15.52 -1.32
CA HIS A 65 7.08 15.73 -2.69
C HIS A 65 6.49 14.68 -3.64
N LEU A 66 6.48 13.40 -3.25
CA LEU A 66 5.88 12.31 -4.04
C LEU A 66 4.41 12.59 -4.41
N SER A 67 3.68 13.27 -3.54
CA SER A 67 2.29 13.68 -3.82
C SER A 67 2.18 14.71 -4.94
N LYS A 68 3.20 15.55 -5.15
CA LYS A 68 3.28 16.51 -6.27
C LYS A 68 3.67 15.81 -7.56
N GLU A 69 4.73 14.98 -7.51
CA GLU A 69 5.18 14.20 -8.67
C GLU A 69 4.09 13.27 -9.20
N ALA A 70 3.24 12.73 -8.32
CA ALA A 70 2.09 11.94 -8.75
C ALA A 70 1.06 12.76 -9.55
N LEU A 71 0.91 14.06 -9.27
CA LEU A 71 0.04 14.96 -10.03
C LEU A 71 0.69 15.38 -11.35
N GLU A 72 2.00 15.62 -11.35
CA GLU A 72 2.79 15.94 -12.54
C GLU A 72 2.79 14.75 -13.50
N THR A 73 3.09 13.54 -13.01
CA THR A 73 2.95 12.29 -13.76
C THR A 73 1.53 12.07 -14.29
N ALA A 74 0.49 12.41 -13.52
CA ALA A 74 -0.90 12.26 -14.00
C ALA A 74 -1.21 13.19 -15.18
N ALA A 75 -0.60 14.37 -15.25
CA ALA A 75 -0.73 15.32 -16.35
C ALA A 75 0.19 14.97 -17.54
N GLU A 76 1.39 14.47 -17.28
CA GLU A 76 2.47 14.24 -18.24
C GLU A 76 2.97 12.79 -18.21
N HIS A 77 2.03 11.83 -18.25
CA HIS A 77 2.35 10.40 -18.07
C HIS A 77 3.30 9.79 -19.12
N ASP A 78 3.49 10.47 -20.25
CA ASP A 78 4.45 10.10 -21.30
C ASP A 78 5.89 10.53 -20.97
N ASP A 79 6.09 11.40 -19.97
CA ASP A 79 7.43 11.77 -19.49
C ASP A 79 7.95 10.74 -18.47
N LEU A 80 8.99 9.99 -18.86
CA LEU A 80 9.62 8.99 -18.01
C LEU A 80 10.36 9.58 -16.80
N SER A 81 10.74 10.86 -16.84
CA SER A 81 11.44 11.51 -15.73
C SER A 81 10.54 11.66 -14.49
N GLU A 82 9.27 11.99 -14.69
CA GLU A 82 8.24 12.07 -13.65
C GLU A 82 8.05 10.73 -12.91
N TRP A 83 8.04 9.62 -13.67
CA TRP A 83 8.04 8.28 -13.10
C TRP A 83 9.31 7.96 -12.30
N ALA A 84 10.46 8.45 -12.75
CA ALA A 84 11.73 8.26 -12.05
C ALA A 84 11.76 9.06 -10.73
N ASP A 85 11.23 10.28 -10.72
CA ASP A 85 11.13 11.10 -9.51
C ASP A 85 10.24 10.43 -8.45
N MET A 86 9.09 9.86 -8.85
CA MET A 86 8.28 9.06 -7.92
C MET A 86 9.06 7.89 -7.31
N GLN A 87 9.88 7.20 -8.10
CA GLN A 87 10.69 6.05 -7.61
C GLN A 87 11.77 6.50 -6.63
N PHE A 88 12.49 7.57 -6.94
CA PHE A 88 13.52 8.13 -6.06
C PHE A 88 12.94 8.61 -4.74
N LEU A 89 11.83 9.34 -4.77
CA LEU A 89 11.15 9.84 -3.57
C LEU A 89 10.59 8.71 -2.71
N LEU A 90 10.04 7.66 -3.31
CA LEU A 90 9.55 6.50 -2.58
C LEU A 90 10.70 5.73 -1.89
N TRP A 91 11.81 5.48 -2.57
CA TRP A 91 12.99 4.85 -1.94
C TRP A 91 13.57 5.71 -0.83
N ASP A 92 13.63 7.03 -1.02
CA ASP A 92 14.14 7.97 -0.02
C ASP A 92 13.27 7.98 1.24
N ALA A 93 11.95 8.01 1.05
CA ALA A 93 11.00 7.92 2.16
C ALA A 93 11.14 6.58 2.91
N GLN A 94 11.24 5.46 2.21
CA GLN A 94 11.38 4.14 2.82
C GLN A 94 12.66 4.03 3.64
N ARG A 95 13.82 4.40 3.06
CA ARG A 95 15.11 4.32 3.77
C ARG A 95 15.14 5.23 4.99
N ARG A 96 14.62 6.47 4.88
CA ARG A 96 14.58 7.45 5.98
C ARG A 96 13.60 7.03 7.08
N ALA A 97 12.62 6.20 6.76
CA ALA A 97 11.74 5.56 7.74
C ALA A 97 12.34 4.29 8.38
N GLY A 98 13.54 3.87 7.96
CA GLY A 98 14.18 2.64 8.42
C GLY A 98 13.48 1.36 7.93
N ILE A 99 12.73 1.43 6.83
CA ILE A 99 12.00 0.28 6.26
C ILE A 99 12.96 -0.51 5.36
N SER A 100 13.16 -1.79 5.66
CA SER A 100 13.97 -2.69 4.83
C SER A 100 13.20 -3.24 3.62
N ASP A 101 13.92 -3.71 2.61
CA ASP A 101 13.34 -4.36 1.43
C ASP A 101 12.53 -5.61 1.82
N GLU A 102 12.95 -6.37 2.84
CA GLU A 102 12.20 -7.52 3.36
C GLU A 102 10.89 -7.08 4.03
N GLN A 103 10.92 -6.02 4.83
CA GLN A 103 9.74 -5.51 5.52
C GLN A 103 8.68 -5.00 4.54
N ILE A 104 9.08 -4.19 3.56
CA ILE A 104 8.13 -3.70 2.55
C ILE A 104 7.62 -4.83 1.67
N THR A 105 8.45 -5.80 1.31
CA THR A 105 8.02 -6.96 0.51
C THR A 105 6.98 -7.78 1.26
N LEU A 106 7.19 -8.06 2.55
CA LEU A 106 6.20 -8.76 3.38
C LEU A 106 4.89 -7.96 3.45
N ALA A 107 4.96 -6.65 3.73
CA ALA A 107 3.79 -5.79 3.77
C ALA A 107 3.02 -5.76 2.44
N MET A 108 3.72 -5.79 1.30
CA MET A 108 3.11 -5.88 -0.03
C MET A 108 2.37 -7.21 -0.24
N VAL A 109 2.97 -8.34 0.17
CA VAL A 109 2.33 -9.67 0.10
C VAL A 109 1.04 -9.70 0.91
N GLU A 110 1.10 -9.25 2.17
CA GLU A 110 -0.05 -9.21 3.07
C GLU A 110 -1.13 -8.26 2.55
N LYS A 111 -0.74 -7.06 2.11
CA LYS A 111 -1.67 -6.06 1.58
C LYS A 111 -2.36 -6.53 0.30
N LEU A 112 -1.64 -7.22 -0.58
CA LEU A 112 -2.21 -7.81 -1.79
C LEU A 112 -3.26 -8.88 -1.46
N ALA A 113 -2.99 -9.74 -0.48
CA ALA A 113 -3.95 -10.75 -0.03
C ALA A 113 -5.23 -10.12 0.55
N VAL A 114 -5.12 -9.01 1.28
CA VAL A 114 -6.28 -8.24 1.76
C VAL A 114 -7.04 -7.60 0.59
N ASN A 115 -6.34 -6.97 -0.35
CA ASN A 115 -6.98 -6.29 -1.49
C ASN A 115 -7.76 -7.23 -2.41
N LYS A 116 -7.28 -8.47 -2.61
CA LYS A 116 -7.96 -9.51 -3.40
C LYS A 116 -9.28 -10.00 -2.78
N LYS A 117 -9.49 -9.78 -1.48
CA LYS A 117 -10.71 -10.17 -0.76
C LYS A 117 -11.74 -9.04 -0.64
N ARG A 118 -11.40 -7.83 -1.11
CA ARG A 118 -12.29 -6.67 -1.02
C ARG A 118 -13.25 -6.62 -2.20
N GLU A 119 -14.37 -5.97 -1.98
CA GLU A 119 -15.27 -5.56 -3.03
C GLU A 119 -14.85 -4.19 -3.58
N TRP A 120 -14.93 -4.06 -4.91
CA TRP A 120 -14.50 -2.88 -5.65
C TRP A 120 -15.64 -2.38 -6.54
N PRO A 121 -15.81 -1.06 -6.67
CA PRO A 121 -16.78 -0.49 -7.60
C PRO A 121 -16.35 -0.72 -9.06
N GLU A 122 -17.28 -0.49 -9.98
CA GLU A 122 -17.01 -0.61 -11.40
C GLU A 122 -15.83 0.30 -11.88
N PRO A 123 -14.91 -0.23 -12.71
CA PRO A 123 -14.72 0.31 -14.04
C PRO A 123 -14.50 1.80 -14.41
N LYS A 124 -14.17 2.81 -13.58
CA LYS A 124 -14.02 4.20 -14.13
C LYS A 124 -12.59 4.61 -14.48
N ASP A 125 -12.38 5.05 -15.72
CA ASP A 125 -11.09 5.59 -16.21
C ASP A 125 -10.83 7.00 -15.66
N GLY A 126 -9.54 7.31 -15.43
CA GLY A 126 -9.08 8.59 -14.88
C GLY A 126 -9.42 8.87 -13.40
N GLU A 127 -10.09 7.96 -12.70
CA GLU A 127 -10.59 8.18 -11.34
C GLU A 127 -10.02 7.18 -10.33
N PRO A 128 -9.70 7.62 -9.10
CA PRO A 128 -9.25 6.72 -8.05
C PRO A 128 -10.39 5.78 -7.62
N ARG A 129 -10.03 4.52 -7.35
CA ARG A 129 -11.00 3.52 -6.88
C ARG A 129 -10.76 3.16 -5.44
N LEU A 130 -11.79 3.33 -4.64
CA LEU A 130 -11.78 3.00 -3.23
C LEU A 130 -12.61 1.74 -3.02
N HIS A 131 -12.09 0.81 -2.21
CA HIS A 131 -12.85 -0.36 -1.77
C HIS A 131 -14.15 0.05 -1.09
N ILE A 132 -15.19 -0.75 -1.30
CA ILE A 132 -16.47 -0.59 -0.60
C ILE A 132 -16.21 -0.91 0.87
N LYS A 133 -16.55 0.01 1.77
CA LYS A 133 -16.54 -0.23 3.21
C LYS A 133 -17.93 -0.74 3.58
N ASP A 134 -18.01 -1.84 4.32
CA ASP A 134 -19.24 -2.23 4.98
C ASP A 134 -19.71 -1.04 5.83
N GLN A 135 -20.92 -0.55 5.57
CA GLN A 135 -21.50 0.40 6.51
C GLN A 135 -21.63 -0.31 7.86
N PRO A 136 -21.10 0.26 8.96
CA PRO A 136 -21.38 -0.30 10.26
C PRO A 136 -22.89 -0.35 10.44
N SER A 137 -23.41 -1.50 10.88
CA SER A 137 -24.83 -1.60 11.22
C SER A 137 -25.19 -0.44 12.16
N PRO A 138 -26.32 0.25 11.95
CA PRO A 138 -26.74 1.32 12.85
C PRO A 138 -26.63 0.82 14.30
N VAL A 139 -25.81 1.46 15.12
CA VAL A 139 -25.72 1.14 16.55
C VAL A 139 -27.01 1.64 17.18
N VAL A 140 -28.01 0.78 17.24
CA VAL A 140 -29.28 1.07 17.89
C VAL A 140 -29.12 0.71 19.37
N PRO A 141 -29.21 1.68 20.31
CA PRO A 141 -29.06 1.39 21.73
C PRO A 141 -30.19 0.47 22.23
N ASP A 142 -30.00 -0.13 23.41
CA ASP A 142 -30.90 -1.16 23.94
C ASP A 142 -32.33 -0.66 24.19
N GLU A 143 -33.24 -1.63 24.27
CA GLU A 143 -34.63 -1.40 24.64
C GLU A 143 -34.70 -0.89 26.08
N MET A 144 -35.51 0.14 26.34
CA MET A 144 -35.75 0.59 27.70
C MET A 144 -36.72 -0.33 28.41
N ALA A 145 -36.33 -0.81 29.59
CA ALA A 145 -37.19 -1.63 30.43
C ALA A 145 -38.38 -0.81 30.98
N THR A 146 -39.55 -1.44 31.02
CA THR A 146 -40.72 -0.91 31.71
C THR A 146 -40.92 -1.60 33.07
N SER A 147 -41.35 -0.85 34.09
CA SER A 147 -41.60 -1.33 35.45
C SER A 147 -42.87 -0.67 35.98
N ASP A 148 -43.56 -1.38 36.87
CA ASP A 148 -44.80 -0.90 37.47
C ASP A 148 -44.58 0.33 38.37
N ASP A 149 -43.39 0.45 38.97
CA ASP A 149 -43.00 1.56 39.85
C ASP A 149 -42.75 2.89 39.12
N MET A 150 -42.76 2.90 37.79
CA MET A 150 -42.55 4.11 37.01
C MET A 150 -43.79 5.01 36.95
N ASN A 151 -43.55 6.32 36.96
CA ASN A 151 -44.62 7.29 36.75
C ASN A 151 -45.07 7.32 35.27
N LEU A 152 -46.21 7.98 35.01
CA LEU A 152 -46.82 8.04 33.68
C LEU A 152 -45.87 8.62 32.61
N TYR A 153 -45.08 9.64 32.98
CA TYR A 153 -44.15 10.28 32.06
C TYR A 153 -43.01 9.32 31.65
N GLN A 154 -42.44 8.61 32.62
CA GLN A 154 -41.37 7.63 32.40
C GLN A 154 -41.85 6.46 31.52
N LYS A 155 -43.07 5.96 31.76
CA LYS A 155 -43.69 4.90 30.93
C LYS A 155 -43.89 5.35 29.49
N SER A 156 -44.43 6.56 29.29
CA SER A 156 -44.63 7.14 27.95
C SER A 156 -43.31 7.37 27.20
N PHE A 157 -42.27 7.82 27.90
CA PHE A 157 -40.93 8.01 27.32
C PHE A 157 -40.31 6.67 26.89
N ALA A 158 -40.38 5.63 27.74
CA ALA A 158 -39.91 4.28 27.42
C ALA A 158 -40.61 3.69 26.18
N GLN A 159 -41.94 3.84 26.10
CA GLN A 159 -42.72 3.39 24.95
C GLN A 159 -42.35 4.13 23.67
N GLY A 160 -42.24 5.46 23.71
CA GLY A 160 -41.86 6.27 22.55
C GLY A 160 -40.46 5.93 22.03
N TRP A 161 -39.49 5.75 22.94
CA TRP A 161 -38.15 5.29 22.59
C TRP A 161 -38.15 3.90 21.96
N ASN A 162 -38.84 2.93 22.56
CA ASN A 162 -38.89 1.56 22.05
C ASN A 162 -39.57 1.50 20.66
N ALA A 163 -40.56 2.36 20.40
CA ALA A 163 -41.19 2.50 19.08
C ALA A 163 -40.22 3.09 18.03
N CYS A 164 -39.50 4.17 18.37
CA CYS A 164 -38.46 4.75 17.50
C CYS A 164 -37.33 3.75 17.23
N ARG A 165 -36.89 3.03 18.27
CA ARG A 165 -35.90 1.95 18.18
C ARG A 165 -36.34 0.85 17.21
N ALA A 166 -37.59 0.38 17.32
CA ALA A 166 -38.13 -0.63 16.42
C ALA A 166 -38.19 -0.14 14.97
N ALA A 167 -38.53 1.14 14.74
CA ALA A 167 -38.51 1.75 13.42
C ALA A 167 -37.09 1.82 12.84
N MET A 168 -36.08 2.17 13.64
CA MET A 168 -34.67 2.21 13.21
C MET A 168 -34.14 0.81 12.82
N ILE A 169 -34.55 -0.24 13.52
CA ILE A 169 -34.16 -1.63 13.19
C ILE A 169 -34.86 -2.12 11.92
N ASN A 170 -36.14 -1.76 11.72
CA ASN A 170 -36.93 -2.27 10.60
C ASN A 170 -36.84 -1.42 9.33
N GLY A 171 -36.45 -0.14 9.43
CA GLY A 171 -36.37 0.81 8.31
C GLY A 171 -35.21 0.57 7.33
N GLY A 172 -34.32 -0.38 7.62
CA GLY A 172 -33.23 -0.81 6.71
C GLY A 172 -33.60 -1.94 5.75
N LYS A 173 -34.87 -2.36 5.71
CA LYS A 173 -35.38 -3.40 4.79
C LYS A 173 -36.36 -2.79 3.79
N SER A 174 -35.84 -2.05 2.82
CA SER A 174 -36.54 -1.67 1.58
C SER A 174 -35.65 -1.99 0.40
#